data_AF-A0A9N9JR59-F1
#
_entry.id   AF-A0A9N9JR59-F1
#
_cell.length_a   1.000
_cell.length_b   1.000
_cell.length_c   1.000
_cell.angle_alpha   90.00
_cell.angle_beta   90.00
_cell.angle_gamma   90.00
#
_symmetry.space_group_name_H-M   'P 1'
#
loop_
_entity.id
_entity.type
_entity.pdbx_description
1 polymer ?
#
loop_
_entity_poly.entity_id
_entity_poly.type
_entity_poly.pdbx_seq_one_letter_code
_entity_poly.pdbx_strand_id
1 'polypeptide(L)' 'ICKEVRPEILKGTPICYANMLKRCWHQGPKKLPSALEVYETVTSWKNDPIILSEFLNSENDSAIEDDASTINVDSDLIHF' A
#
# COMPACT_ATOMS: atom_id res chain seq x y z
N ILE A 1 23.10 -4.55 -13.25
CA ILE A 1 21.78 -3.88 -13.29
C ILE A 1 20.74 -4.94 -12.97
N CYS A 2 20.02 -4.82 -11.85
CA CYS A 2 18.94 -5.74 -11.52
C CYS A 2 17.83 -5.57 -12.57
N LYS A 3 17.28 -6.68 -13.08
CA LYS A 3 16.10 -6.62 -13.95
C LYS A 3 14.99 -5.95 -13.16
N GLU A 4 14.41 -4.88 -13.69
CA GLU A 4 13.37 -4.11 -13.04
C GLU A 4 12.01 -4.83 -13.06
N VAL A 5 11.97 -5.96 -12.39
CA VAL A 5 10.72 -6.68 -12.19
C VAL A 5 10.01 -6.00 -11.03
N ARG A 6 8.79 -5.52 -11.27
CA ARG A 6 7.88 -5.01 -10.24
C ARG A 6 6.81 -6.06 -9.97
N PRO A 7 6.34 -6.20 -8.72
CA PRO A 7 5.21 -7.07 -8.42
C PRO A 7 3.98 -6.66 -9.23
N GLU A 8 3.16 -7.64 -9.58
CA GLU A 8 1.84 -7.39 -10.15
C GLU A 8 0.92 -6.78 -9.08
N ILE A 9 0.09 -5.83 -9.48
CA ILE A 9 -0.94 -5.26 -8.59
C ILE A 9 -2.14 -6.21 -8.65
N LEU A 10 -2.46 -6.84 -7.52
CA LEU A 10 -3.53 -7.84 -7.43
C LEU A 10 -4.91 -7.22 -7.68
N LYS A 11 -5.80 -7.99 -8.31
CA LYS A 11 -7.22 -7.64 -8.46
C LYS A 11 -7.85 -7.50 -7.07
N GLY A 12 -8.51 -6.37 -6.82
CA GLY A 12 -9.04 -6.02 -5.49
C GLY A 12 -8.19 -5.00 -4.73
N THR A 13 -6.95 -4.73 -5.18
CA THR A 13 -6.17 -3.61 -4.64
C THR A 13 -6.93 -2.30 -4.91
N PRO A 14 -7.20 -1.46 -3.88
CA PRO A 14 -7.83 -0.17 -4.07
C PRO A 14 -7.07 0.69 -5.09
N ILE A 15 -7.81 1.38 -5.96
CA ILE A 15 -7.23 2.12 -7.09
C ILE A 15 -6.28 3.21 -6.59
N CYS A 16 -6.62 3.86 -5.47
CA CYS A 16 -5.78 4.85 -4.81
C CYS A 16 -4.40 4.29 -4.40
N TYR A 17 -4.38 3.09 -3.83
CA TYR A 17 -3.15 2.39 -3.44
C TYR A 17 -2.32 1.95 -4.65
N ALA A 18 -2.98 1.37 -5.66
CA ALA A 18 -2.34 0.98 -6.92
C ALA A 18 -1.63 2.16 -7.60
N ASN A 19 -2.27 3.34 -7.61
CA ASN A 19 -1.68 4.56 -8.16
C ASN A 19 -0.49 5.06 -7.32
N MET A 20 -0.54 4.92 -5.99
CA MET A 20 0.58 5.24 -5.12
C MET A 20 1.78 4.32 -5.38
N LEU A 21 1.58 3.01 -5.48
CA LEU A 21 2.65 2.05 -5.81
C LEU A 21 3.33 2.39 -7.14
N LYS A 22 2.55 2.73 -8.18
CA LYS A 22 3.08 3.17 -9.48
C LYS A 22 3.94 4.44 -9.38
N ARG A 23 3.57 5.39 -8.50
CA ARG A 23 4.39 6.59 -8.23
C ARG A 23 5.70 6.22 -7.55
N CYS A 24 5.67 5.31 -6.57
CA CYS A 24 6.85 4.80 -5.88
C CYS A 24 7.78 3.97 -6.79
N TRP A 25 7.25 3.36 -7.84
CA TRP A 25 8.03 2.50 -8.74
C TRP A 25 8.64 3.20 -9.96
N HIS A 26 8.24 4.44 -10.22
CA HIS A 26 8.72 5.20 -11.37
C HIS A 26 10.25 5.35 -11.30
N GLN A 27 10.96 4.93 -12.36
CA GLN A 27 12.41 4.62 -12.40
C GLN A 27 13.39 5.74 -12.02
N GLY A 28 12.94 6.91 -11.58
CA GLY A 28 13.81 8.04 -11.26
C GLY A 28 13.82 8.33 -9.77
N PRO A 29 14.99 8.39 -9.09
CA PRO A 29 15.08 8.86 -7.70
C PRO A 29 14.54 10.29 -7.52
N LYS A 30 14.47 11.07 -8.61
CA LYS A 30 13.87 12.42 -8.63
C LYS A 30 12.34 12.46 -8.56
N LYS A 31 11.65 11.33 -8.70
CA LYS A 31 10.17 11.27 -8.74
C LYS A 31 9.58 10.36 -7.65
N LEU A 32 10.42 9.80 -6.77
CA LEU A 32 9.95 9.04 -5.64
C LEU A 32 9.24 10.00 -4.68
N PRO A 33 8.00 9.72 -4.25
CA PRO A 33 7.43 10.45 -3.14
C PRO A 33 8.32 10.25 -1.90
N SER A 34 8.48 11.31 -1.13
CA SER A 34 9.13 11.25 0.18
C SER A 34 8.31 10.40 1.15
N ALA A 35 8.96 9.87 2.18
CA ALA A 35 8.26 9.14 3.23
C ALA A 35 7.16 9.99 3.90
N LEU A 36 7.39 11.31 4.01
CA LEU A 36 6.41 12.25 4.54
C LEU A 36 5.18 12.35 3.64
N GLU A 37 5.35 12.53 2.32
CA GLU A 37 4.23 12.58 1.38
C GLU A 37 3.42 11.29 1.38
N VAL A 38 4.08 10.13 1.49
CA VAL A 38 3.40 8.83 1.62
C VAL A 38 2.61 8.78 2.93
N TYR A 39 3.21 9.18 4.05
CA TYR A 39 2.55 9.21 5.35
C TYR A 39 1.32 10.12 5.36
N GLU A 40 1.44 11.34 4.83
CA GLU A 40 0.33 12.29 4.73
C GLU A 40 -0.79 11.75 3.83
N THR A 41 -0.43 11.13 2.70
CA THR A 41 -1.39 10.52 1.77
C THR A 41 -2.17 9.40 2.46
N VAL A 42 -1.49 8.44 3.09
CA VAL A 42 -2.13 7.32 3.79
C VAL A 42 -2.98 7.81 4.97
N THR A 43 -2.49 8.82 5.70
CA THR A 43 -3.23 9.43 6.81
C THR A 43 -4.52 10.10 6.32
N SER A 44 -4.48 10.77 5.16
CA SER A 44 -5.67 11.38 4.57
C SER A 44 -6.73 10.34 4.17
N TRP A 45 -6.30 9.17 3.66
CA TRP A 45 -7.21 8.08 3.31
C TRP A 45 -7.93 7.50 4.52
N LYS A 46 -7.24 7.40 5.67
CA LYS A 46 -7.86 6.95 6.92
C LYS A 46 -9.02 7.84 7.36
N ASN A 47 -8.97 9.13 7.02
CA ASN A 47 -10.01 10.10 7.33
C ASN A 47 -11.07 10.24 6.22
N ASP A 48 -10.91 9.53 5.10
CA ASP A 48 -11.87 9.50 3.99
C ASP A 48 -12.68 8.20 4.06
N PRO A 49 -13.97 8.25 4.43
CA PRO A 49 -14.78 7.05 4.61
C PRO A 49 -15.01 6.28 3.31
N ILE A 50 -14.98 6.94 2.16
CA ILE A 50 -15.15 6.30 0.85
C ILE A 50 -13.92 5.45 0.57
N ILE A 51 -12.73 6.06 0.66
CA ILE A 51 -11.47 5.37 0.43
C ILE A 51 -11.29 4.24 1.44
N LEU A 52 -11.55 4.50 2.73
CA LEU A 52 -11.44 3.48 3.77
C LEU A 52 -12.36 2.28 3.49
N SER A 53 -13.57 2.51 2.98
CA SER A 53 -14.47 1.42 2.61
C SER A 53 -13.93 0.56 1.46
N GLU A 54 -13.19 1.15 0.50
CA GLU A 54 -12.54 0.38 -0.58
C GLU A 54 -11.51 -0.62 -0.02
N PHE A 55 -10.74 -0.20 0.99
CA PHE A 55 -9.78 -1.08 1.66
C PHE A 55 -10.47 -2.21 2.43
N LEU A 56 -11.52 -1.89 3.20
CA LEU A 56 -12.24 -2.88 4.01
C LEU A 56 -13.01 -3.90 3.16
N ASN A 57 -13.50 -3.49 1.99
CA ASN A 57 -14.22 -4.38 1.08
C ASN A 57 -13.31 -5.36 0.32
N SER A 58 -11.98 -5.17 0.37
CA SER A 58 -11.01 -6.03 -0.32
C SER A 58 -10.68 -7.34 0.41
N GLU A 59 -11.15 -7.52 1.65
CA GLU A 59 -10.87 -8.70 2.49
C GLU A 59 -11.73 -9.95 2.15
N ASN A 60 -12.60 -9.89 1.14
CA ASN A 60 -13.56 -10.96 0.82
C ASN A 60 -13.11 -11.96 -0.30
N ASP A 61 -11.89 -11.86 -0.83
CA ASP A 61 -11.30 -12.88 -1.71
C ASP A 61 -10.02 -13.45 -1.06
N SER A 62 -10.21 -14.24 0.00
CA SER A 62 -9.13 -15.06 0.58
C SER A 62 -8.91 -16.32 -0.26
N ALA A 63 -7.94 -16.24 -1.16
CA ALA A 63 -7.10 -17.37 -1.51
C ALA A 63 -5.65 -16.87 -1.64
N ILE A 64 -5.07 -16.50 -0.49
CA ILE A 64 -3.61 -16.45 -0.35
C ILE A 64 -3.26 -17.72 0.42
N GLU A 65 -2.73 -18.72 -0.28
CA GLU A 65 -2.00 -19.83 0.35
C GLU A 65 -0.69 -19.28 0.93
N ASP A 66 -0.39 -19.74 2.15
CA ASP A 66 0.75 -19.36 2.96
C ASP A 66 2.09 -19.30 2.20
N ASP A 67 2.78 -18.15 2.25
CA ASP A 67 4.23 -18.12 2.44
C ASP A 67 4.62 -16.97 3.37
N ALA A 68 4.83 -17.35 4.63
CA ALA A 68 5.52 -16.71 5.74
C ALA A 68 5.95 -15.22 5.60
N SER A 69 5.20 -14.33 6.23
CA SER A 69 5.68 -13.59 7.41
C SER A 69 4.53 -12.76 8.00
N THR A 70 3.88 -13.27 9.04
CA THR A 70 2.93 -12.52 9.86
C THR A 70 3.63 -11.29 10.45
N ILE A 71 3.30 -10.11 9.93
CA ILE A 71 3.60 -8.83 10.59
C ILE A 71 2.60 -8.72 11.74
N ASN A 72 3.03 -9.05 12.96
CA ASN A 72 2.23 -8.83 14.14
C ASN A 72 2.16 -7.31 14.36
N VAL A 73 1.11 -6.66 13.87
CA VAL A 73 0.83 -5.26 14.19
C VAL A 73 0.26 -5.21 15.60
N ASP A 74 1.15 -5.27 16.59
CA ASP A 74 0.81 -4.80 17.93
C ASP A 74 0.39 -3.33 17.81
N SER A 75 -0.85 -3.05 18.23
CA SER A 75 -1.49 -1.74 18.17
C SER A 75 -0.78 -0.64 18.97
N ASP A 76 0.32 -0.98 19.63
CA ASP A 76 1.03 -0.12 20.59
C ASP A 76 2.33 0.51 20.04
N LEU A 77 2.67 0.30 18.75
CA LEU A 77 3.90 0.86 18.16
C LEU A 77 3.71 2.07 17.24
N ILE A 78 2.51 2.67 17.21
CA ILE A 78 2.31 3.99 16.60
C ILE A 78 2.14 5.04 17.70
N HIS A 79 3.24 5.33 18.39
CA HIS A 79 3.40 6.59 19.08
C HIS A 79 4.78 7.15 18.72
N PHE A 80 4.79 8.39 18.18
CA PHE A 80 6.01 9.14 17.86
C PHE A 80 6.82 9.47 19.10
#